data_AF-A0A9E1LA40-F1
#
_entry.id   AF-A0A9E1LA40-F1
#
_cell.length_a   1.000
_cell.length_b   1.000
_cell.length_c   1.000
_cell.angle_alpha   90.00
_cell.angle_beta   90.00
_cell.angle_gamma   90.00
#
_symmetry.space_group_name_H-M   'P 1'
#
loop_
_entity.id
_entity.type
_entity.pdbx_description
1 polymer ?
#
loop_
_entity_poly.entity_id
_entity_poly.type
_entity_poly.pdbx_seq_one_letter_code
_entity_poly.pdbx_strand_id
1 'polypeptide(L)'
;MKSRLMKISSLFLAGVVMFSACEDDDKGSVNGDIVGTWKLVELSGTYTRTVDTEAPISHYGQWNLAEAILGAQAPLALQPFITHNNGDVMTGFPIVSSNNSDALAAAGISMTLVTQDASSEGEGATYTLTGSYPTIRTDLDACRTAAAVAAIEDQGKYWVDWGYPGDVVNSGALVPDPGNFMIQRDPQITGEQVLPPFHDGSAIVTLGTNGAPDVATLGFLDRDSHSDRHQEIGTTWSEANDRVVSAVFELPVDATTGAFGLTGTPAAEGYIMQAALAPWGGYLTWYAFNIVAQTSLQAADVKNPLGDLDGDGALTPTDMIIFMHADNLAGGGGATALGMPFALLVKSTDADGVPLAAPVPVDDSAGDIDASGGAATMAAGGKLTYVIQQGTCFNIDETIDFNAKFERVAE
;
A
#
# COMPACT_ATOMS: atom_id res chain seq x y z
N MET A 1 28.67 -77.16 53.73
CA MET A 1 29.77 -77.85 53.03
C MET A 1 30.18 -76.97 51.86
N LYS A 2 31.45 -76.52 51.87
CA LYS A 2 32.29 -76.00 50.75
C LYS A 2 31.63 -75.00 49.77
N SER A 3 32.02 -73.71 49.79
CA SER A 3 33.26 -73.18 49.16
C SER A 3 33.27 -73.48 47.65
N ARG A 4 33.29 -72.51 46.73
CA ARG A 4 34.44 -71.65 46.37
C ARG A 4 34.02 -70.51 45.41
N LEU A 5 34.39 -69.25 45.72
CA LEU A 5 35.39 -68.39 45.04
C LEU A 5 35.07 -68.06 43.56
N MET A 6 34.73 -66.80 43.23
CA MET A 6 35.61 -65.62 43.01
C MET A 6 36.43 -65.66 41.70
N LYS A 7 36.21 -64.68 40.80
CA LYS A 7 37.13 -63.56 40.44
C LYS A 7 36.48 -62.66 39.36
N ILE A 8 36.33 -61.34 39.59
CA ILE A 8 37.29 -60.21 39.39
C ILE A 8 37.54 -59.98 37.89
N SER A 9 37.48 -58.81 37.26
CA SER A 9 37.19 -57.38 37.54
C SER A 9 37.09 -56.74 36.13
N SER A 10 36.55 -55.55 35.87
CA SER A 10 36.90 -54.25 36.47
C SER A 10 35.84 -53.20 36.07
N LEU A 11 35.31 -52.44 37.04
CA LEU A 11 35.50 -50.98 37.24
C LEU A 11 34.67 -50.11 36.27
N PHE A 12 33.84 -49.14 36.67
CA PHE A 12 33.76 -48.23 37.83
C PHE A 12 32.25 -47.89 38.06
N LEU A 13 31.68 -48.02 39.28
CA LEU A 13 31.36 -46.95 40.26
C LEU A 13 30.43 -45.85 39.70
N ALA A 14 29.27 -45.44 40.26
CA ALA A 14 28.61 -45.57 41.56
C ALA A 14 27.08 -45.32 41.33
N GLY A 15 26.13 -45.99 42.02
CA GLY A 15 25.56 -45.61 43.33
C GLY A 15 24.20 -44.90 43.17
N VAL A 16 23.05 -45.59 43.19
CA VAL A 16 22.12 -45.87 44.32
C VAL A 16 21.56 -44.63 45.06
N VAL A 17 20.37 -44.19 44.63
CA VAL A 17 19.07 -44.10 45.35
C VAL A 17 19.02 -43.49 46.78
N MET A 18 18.40 -42.30 46.81
CA MET A 18 17.37 -41.74 47.71
C MET A 18 17.70 -41.45 49.19
N PHE A 19 17.50 -40.19 49.62
CA PHE A 19 16.24 -39.72 50.25
C PHE A 19 16.12 -38.18 50.20
N SER A 20 14.94 -37.73 49.77
CA SER A 20 14.21 -36.46 50.01
C SER A 20 14.95 -35.20 50.50
N ALA A 21 14.99 -34.19 49.64
CA ALA A 21 14.61 -32.82 49.97
C ALA A 21 13.58 -32.39 48.91
N CYS A 22 12.54 -31.66 49.32
CA CYS A 22 11.56 -31.05 48.44
C CYS A 22 12.25 -30.45 47.20
N GLU A 23 12.03 -31.04 46.02
CA GLU A 23 11.77 -30.18 44.89
C GLU A 23 10.44 -29.54 45.26
N ASP A 24 10.51 -28.31 45.75
CA ASP A 24 9.32 -27.48 45.81
C ASP A 24 8.68 -27.60 44.42
N ASP A 25 7.41 -27.96 44.41
CA ASP A 25 6.49 -27.74 43.31
C ASP A 25 6.37 -26.22 43.06
N ASP A 26 7.48 -25.50 42.86
CA ASP A 26 7.50 -24.30 42.05
C ASP A 26 7.30 -24.77 40.61
N LYS A 27 6.08 -25.21 40.33
CA LYS A 27 5.56 -25.10 38.98
C LYS A 27 5.55 -23.61 38.69
N GLY A 28 6.69 -23.11 38.19
CA GLY A 28 6.74 -21.88 37.41
C GLY A 28 5.57 -21.88 36.44
N SER A 29 5.10 -20.68 36.08
CA SER A 29 3.91 -20.51 35.24
C SER A 29 3.86 -21.52 34.11
N VAL A 30 2.68 -22.09 33.86
CA VAL A 30 2.45 -23.07 32.77
C VAL A 30 2.91 -22.52 31.43
N ASN A 31 2.65 -21.23 31.19
CA ASN A 31 3.06 -20.55 29.96
C ASN A 31 4.46 -19.90 30.06
N GLY A 32 5.15 -20.08 31.19
CA GLY A 32 6.50 -19.57 31.43
C GLY A 32 6.58 -18.06 31.60
N ASP A 33 7.73 -17.50 31.23
CA ASP A 33 8.08 -16.09 31.48
C ASP A 33 7.20 -15.07 30.74
N ILE A 34 6.37 -15.50 29.78
CA ILE A 34 5.46 -14.60 29.06
C ILE A 34 4.31 -14.11 29.94
N VAL A 35 3.98 -14.79 31.03
CA VAL A 35 2.89 -14.42 31.94
C VAL A 35 3.22 -13.09 32.63
N GLY A 36 2.32 -12.12 32.56
CA GLY A 36 2.48 -10.83 33.23
C GLY A 36 1.78 -9.66 32.56
N THR A 37 2.10 -8.44 33.02
CA THR A 37 1.65 -7.18 32.42
C THR A 37 2.80 -6.51 31.69
N TRP A 38 2.55 -6.10 30.45
CA TRP A 38 3.55 -5.63 29.52
C TRP A 38 3.10 -4.33 28.85
N LYS A 39 4.03 -3.39 28.65
CA LYS A 39 3.78 -2.12 27.98
C LYS A 39 4.57 -2.03 26.68
N LEU A 40 3.90 -1.62 25.60
CA LEU A 40 4.53 -1.47 24.28
C LEU A 40 5.63 -0.42 24.32
N VAL A 41 6.78 -0.76 23.76
CA VAL A 41 7.95 0.14 23.64
C VAL A 41 8.46 0.28 22.22
N GLU A 42 8.23 -0.71 21.36
CA GLU A 42 8.52 -0.62 19.93
C GLU A 42 7.45 -1.37 19.13
N LEU A 43 7.09 -0.84 17.96
CA LEU A 43 6.15 -1.47 17.03
C LEU A 43 6.61 -1.24 15.59
N SER A 44 6.75 -2.31 14.84
CA SER A 44 6.90 -2.25 13.39
C SER A 44 5.85 -3.09 12.68
N GLY A 45 5.43 -2.61 11.51
CA GLY A 45 4.50 -3.27 10.62
C GLY A 45 4.92 -3.07 9.17
N THR A 46 4.97 -4.15 8.39
CA THR A 46 5.12 -4.06 6.93
C THR A 46 3.79 -4.37 6.28
N TYR A 47 3.15 -3.33 5.74
CA TYR A 47 1.86 -3.41 5.06
C TYR A 47 2.11 -3.68 3.58
N THR A 48 1.55 -4.77 3.07
CA THR A 48 1.60 -5.12 1.65
C THR A 48 0.19 -5.18 1.11
N ARG A 49 -0.05 -4.47 0.00
CA ARG A 49 -1.35 -4.42 -0.67
C ARG A 49 -1.23 -4.69 -2.16
N THR A 50 -2.08 -5.57 -2.64
CA THR A 50 -2.30 -5.81 -4.07
C THR A 50 -3.74 -5.52 -4.44
N VAL A 51 -3.95 -5.09 -5.67
CA VAL A 51 -5.28 -4.76 -6.22
C VAL A 51 -6.06 -6.05 -6.41
N ASP A 52 -7.28 -6.11 -5.88
CA ASP A 52 -8.23 -7.20 -6.15
C ASP A 52 -9.42 -6.64 -6.95
N THR A 53 -9.49 -6.96 -8.24
CA THR A 53 -10.53 -6.45 -9.14
C THR A 53 -10.85 -7.40 -10.28
N GLU A 54 -12.11 -7.42 -10.70
CA GLU A 54 -12.55 -8.18 -11.88
C GLU A 54 -12.12 -7.53 -13.21
N ALA A 55 -11.92 -6.21 -13.22
CA ALA A 55 -11.58 -5.44 -14.41
C ALA A 55 -10.55 -4.34 -14.10
N PRO A 56 -9.73 -3.90 -15.09
CA PRO A 56 -8.76 -2.84 -14.87
C PRO A 56 -9.41 -1.55 -14.36
N ILE A 57 -8.80 -0.95 -13.35
CA ILE A 57 -9.25 0.28 -12.71
C ILE A 57 -8.31 1.40 -13.13
N SER A 58 -8.85 2.44 -13.76
CA SER A 58 -8.05 3.61 -14.15
C SER A 58 -8.34 4.79 -13.24
N HIS A 59 -7.28 5.39 -12.73
CA HIS A 59 -7.30 6.64 -12.00
C HIS A 59 -7.18 7.80 -12.99
N TYR A 60 -8.07 8.77 -12.87
CA TYR A 60 -8.11 9.90 -13.79
C TYR A 60 -7.82 11.21 -13.06
N GLY A 61 -7.12 12.10 -13.75
CA GLY A 61 -7.14 13.51 -13.42
C GLY A 61 -7.74 14.32 -14.56
N GLN A 62 -8.20 15.52 -14.22
CA GLN A 62 -8.68 16.50 -15.17
C GLN A 62 -7.85 17.77 -15.04
N TRP A 63 -7.62 18.48 -16.15
CA TRP A 63 -7.03 19.82 -16.06
C TRP A 63 -7.86 20.70 -15.11
N ASN A 64 -7.19 21.36 -14.15
CA ASN A 64 -7.82 22.07 -13.04
C ASN A 64 -8.79 23.21 -13.45
N LEU A 65 -8.62 23.77 -14.65
CA LEU A 65 -9.49 24.82 -15.18
C LEU A 65 -10.47 24.31 -16.25
N ALA A 66 -10.51 23.00 -16.51
CA ALA A 66 -11.32 22.42 -17.59
C ALA A 66 -12.81 22.80 -17.48
N GLU A 67 -13.42 22.64 -16.31
CA GLU A 67 -14.82 22.99 -16.10
C GLU A 67 -15.11 24.48 -16.36
N ALA A 68 -14.23 25.36 -15.87
CA ALA A 68 -14.41 26.81 -16.00
C ALA A 68 -14.18 27.31 -17.43
N ILE A 69 -13.28 26.68 -18.18
CA ILE A 69 -12.83 27.16 -19.49
C ILE A 69 -13.51 26.42 -20.65
N LEU A 70 -13.62 25.09 -20.54
CA LEU A 70 -14.18 24.23 -21.59
C LEU A 70 -15.68 23.98 -21.42
N GLY A 71 -16.22 24.18 -20.21
CA GLY A 71 -17.64 23.93 -19.90
C GLY A 71 -18.04 22.51 -20.29
N ALA A 72 -19.00 22.37 -21.21
CA ALA A 72 -19.47 21.06 -21.68
C ALA A 72 -18.38 20.18 -22.33
N GLN A 73 -17.25 20.77 -22.74
CA GLN A 73 -16.11 20.05 -23.31
C GLN A 73 -15.05 19.64 -22.28
N ALA A 74 -15.26 19.94 -20.99
CA ALA A 74 -14.34 19.56 -19.91
C ALA A 74 -13.96 18.06 -19.88
N PRO A 75 -14.84 17.10 -20.27
CA PRO A 75 -14.45 15.70 -20.37
C PRO A 75 -13.29 15.41 -21.34
N LEU A 76 -13.02 16.27 -22.33
CA LEU A 76 -11.86 16.12 -23.23
C LEU A 76 -10.53 16.25 -22.48
N ALA A 77 -10.52 17.02 -21.38
CA ALA A 77 -9.35 17.23 -20.54
C ALA A 77 -9.17 16.17 -19.45
N LEU A 78 -9.96 15.08 -19.47
CA LEU A 78 -9.77 13.95 -18.57
C LEU A 78 -8.64 13.06 -19.11
N GLN A 79 -7.69 12.68 -18.25
CA GLN A 79 -6.55 11.84 -18.62
C GLN A 79 -6.38 10.70 -17.61
N PRO A 80 -6.21 9.45 -18.07
CA PRO A 80 -5.83 8.35 -17.18
C PRO A 80 -4.37 8.54 -16.75
N PHE A 81 -4.09 8.38 -15.46
CA PHE A 81 -2.73 8.45 -14.90
C PHE A 81 -2.15 7.08 -14.63
N ILE A 82 -2.94 6.23 -13.97
CA ILE A 82 -2.52 4.90 -13.57
C ILE A 82 -3.70 3.99 -13.87
N THR A 83 -3.40 2.86 -14.50
CA THR A 83 -4.34 1.76 -14.63
C THR A 83 -3.80 0.59 -13.82
N HIS A 84 -4.55 0.18 -12.81
CA HIS A 84 -4.27 -1.00 -12.02
C HIS A 84 -5.04 -2.20 -12.57
N ASN A 85 -4.35 -3.32 -12.74
CA ASN A 85 -4.91 -4.63 -13.04
C ASN A 85 -4.98 -5.47 -11.77
N ASN A 86 -5.72 -6.57 -11.84
CA ASN A 86 -5.77 -7.54 -10.76
C ASN A 86 -4.36 -8.06 -10.40
N GLY A 87 -4.02 -8.09 -9.12
CA GLY A 87 -2.73 -8.51 -8.60
C GLY A 87 -1.61 -7.47 -8.70
N ASP A 88 -1.85 -6.29 -9.29
CA ASP A 88 -0.85 -5.22 -9.30
C ASP A 88 -0.58 -4.73 -7.88
N VAL A 89 0.69 -4.40 -7.59
CA VAL A 89 1.05 -3.75 -6.31
C VAL A 89 0.40 -2.38 -6.26
N MET A 90 -0.25 -2.06 -5.14
CA MET A 90 -0.88 -0.76 -4.97
C MET A 90 0.17 0.35 -4.94
N THR A 91 -0.10 1.47 -5.62
CA THR A 91 0.78 2.64 -5.59
C THR A 91 1.04 3.09 -4.14
N GLY A 92 2.31 3.23 -3.77
CA GLY A 92 2.73 3.60 -2.41
C GLY A 92 2.94 2.42 -1.46
N PHE A 93 2.67 1.17 -1.87
CA PHE A 93 2.93 -0.03 -1.08
C PHE A 93 4.10 -0.86 -1.68
N PRO A 94 4.81 -1.66 -0.86
CA PRO A 94 4.62 -1.85 0.59
C PRO A 94 5.02 -0.61 1.41
N ILE A 95 4.37 -0.44 2.56
CA ILE A 95 4.72 0.60 3.54
C ILE A 95 5.31 -0.09 4.76
N VAL A 96 6.49 0.37 5.19
CA VAL A 96 7.08 -0.04 6.46
C VAL A 96 6.87 1.08 7.48
N SER A 97 6.13 0.77 8.54
CA SER A 97 6.02 1.62 9.72
C SER A 97 6.92 1.05 10.80
N SER A 98 7.78 1.87 11.39
CA SER A 98 8.63 1.48 12.51
C SER A 98 8.66 2.60 13.53
N ASN A 99 8.18 2.32 14.73
CA ASN A 99 8.02 3.28 15.81
C ASN A 99 8.80 2.78 17.03
N ASN A 100 9.81 3.55 17.42
CA ASN A 100 10.44 3.41 18.73
C ASN A 100 9.59 4.10 19.80
N SER A 101 10.02 4.02 21.07
CA SER A 101 9.28 4.58 22.21
C SER A 101 8.93 6.07 22.04
N ASP A 102 9.86 6.88 21.53
CA ASP A 102 9.63 8.31 21.29
C ASP A 102 8.61 8.55 20.16
N ALA A 103 8.71 7.79 19.06
CA ALA A 103 7.78 7.88 17.94
C ALA A 103 6.36 7.41 18.33
N LEU A 104 6.26 6.34 19.13
CA LEU A 104 4.99 5.87 19.68
C LEU A 104 4.32 6.96 20.52
N ALA A 105 5.08 7.59 21.43
CA ALA A 105 4.58 8.68 22.26
C ALA A 105 4.13 9.89 21.43
N ALA A 106 4.91 10.27 20.42
CA ALA A 106 4.59 11.38 19.52
C ALA A 106 3.32 11.11 18.68
N ALA A 107 3.10 9.86 18.27
CA ALA A 107 1.92 9.44 17.54
C ALA A 107 0.68 9.20 18.44
N GLY A 108 0.83 9.23 19.77
CA GLY A 108 -0.25 8.89 20.70
C GLY A 108 -0.58 7.39 20.72
N ILE A 109 0.37 6.54 20.33
CA ILE A 109 0.25 5.08 20.34
C ILE A 109 0.74 4.57 21.69
N SER A 110 -0.06 3.71 22.33
CA SER A 110 0.29 3.10 23.61
C SER A 110 -0.58 1.87 23.80
N MET A 111 0.04 0.70 23.93
CA MET A 111 -0.69 -0.56 24.18
C MET A 111 -0.17 -1.24 25.45
N THR A 112 -1.09 -1.88 26.16
CA THR A 112 -0.83 -2.73 27.33
C THR A 112 -1.31 -4.13 27.03
N LEU A 113 -0.40 -5.09 27.10
CA LEU A 113 -0.69 -6.51 26.98
C LEU A 113 -0.69 -7.15 28.38
N VAL A 114 -1.74 -7.89 28.69
CA VAL A 114 -1.83 -8.72 29.89
C VAL A 114 -1.98 -10.17 29.44
N THR A 115 -1.07 -11.03 29.89
CA THR A 115 -1.06 -12.47 29.61
C THR A 115 -1.23 -13.22 30.91
N GLN A 116 -2.33 -13.97 31.03
CA GLN A 116 -2.58 -14.83 32.19
C GLN A 116 -1.86 -16.16 32.04
N ASP A 117 -1.75 -16.92 33.13
CA ASP A 117 -1.25 -18.28 33.06
C ASP A 117 -2.35 -19.27 32.64
N ALA A 118 -1.97 -20.36 31.99
CA ALA A 118 -2.91 -21.44 31.67
C ALA A 118 -3.21 -22.26 32.93
N SER A 119 -4.39 -22.90 32.96
CA SER A 119 -4.75 -23.79 34.06
C SER A 119 -3.96 -25.10 34.06
N SER A 120 -3.46 -25.53 32.91
CA SER A 120 -2.68 -26.75 32.71
C SER A 120 -1.96 -26.72 31.37
N GLU A 121 -0.89 -27.51 31.25
CA GLU A 121 -0.12 -27.66 30.00
C GLU A 121 -1.02 -28.02 28.81
N GLY A 122 -0.81 -27.35 27.68
CA GLY A 122 -1.59 -27.52 26.45
C GLY A 122 -2.92 -26.76 26.40
N GLU A 123 -3.37 -26.16 27.51
CA GLU A 123 -4.58 -25.33 27.53
C GLU A 123 -4.30 -23.88 27.17
N GLY A 124 -5.29 -23.22 26.56
CA GLY A 124 -5.20 -21.81 26.18
C GLY A 124 -5.34 -20.89 27.39
N ALA A 125 -4.39 -19.97 27.56
CA ALA A 125 -4.47 -18.91 28.55
C ALA A 125 -5.12 -17.65 27.96
N THR A 126 -5.64 -16.77 28.81
CA THR A 126 -6.30 -15.55 28.34
C THR A 126 -5.29 -14.42 28.17
N TYR A 127 -5.33 -13.73 27.03
CA TYR A 127 -4.64 -12.47 26.83
C TYR A 127 -5.64 -11.32 26.75
N THR A 128 -5.19 -10.11 27.08
CA THR A 128 -5.93 -8.86 26.91
C THR A 128 -5.00 -7.79 26.39
N LEU A 129 -5.35 -7.14 25.29
CA LEU A 129 -4.59 -6.06 24.67
C LEU A 129 -5.46 -4.79 24.65
N THR A 130 -5.01 -3.75 25.33
CA THR A 130 -5.77 -2.49 25.45
C THR A 130 -4.92 -1.29 25.11
N GLY A 131 -5.55 -0.21 24.66
CA GLY A 131 -4.89 1.09 24.47
C GLY A 131 -5.19 1.71 23.12
N SER A 132 -4.16 2.20 22.43
CA SER A 132 -4.27 2.84 21.12
C SER A 132 -3.20 2.30 20.17
N TYR A 133 -3.61 1.97 18.95
CA TYR A 133 -2.79 1.30 17.94
C TYR A 133 -2.83 2.04 16.59
N PRO A 134 -1.78 1.93 15.76
CA PRO A 134 -1.79 2.49 14.42
C PRO A 134 -2.69 1.66 13.51
N THR A 135 -3.50 2.34 12.70
CA THR A 135 -4.39 1.72 11.71
C THR A 135 -4.37 2.54 10.42
N ILE A 136 -4.77 1.92 9.32
CA ILE A 136 -4.99 2.60 8.04
C ILE A 136 -6.50 2.66 7.83
N ARG A 137 -7.04 3.88 7.70
CA ARG A 137 -8.48 4.08 7.46
C ARG A 137 -8.72 4.62 6.06
N THR A 138 -9.76 4.09 5.44
CA THR A 138 -10.26 4.57 4.15
C THR A 138 -11.54 5.35 4.39
N ASP A 139 -11.56 6.61 3.98
CA ASP A 139 -12.78 7.38 3.77
C ASP A 139 -13.38 6.92 2.43
N LEU A 140 -14.51 6.21 2.50
CA LEU A 140 -15.17 5.64 1.32
C LEU A 140 -15.91 6.70 0.49
N ASP A 141 -16.30 7.84 1.08
CA ASP A 141 -16.99 8.91 0.38
C ASP A 141 -15.98 9.74 -0.43
N ALA A 142 -14.84 10.06 0.17
CA ALA A 142 -13.76 10.78 -0.49
C ALA A 142 -12.83 9.87 -1.32
N CYS A 143 -12.92 8.54 -1.13
CA CYS A 143 -11.95 7.56 -1.59
C CYS A 143 -10.52 7.97 -1.27
N ARG A 144 -10.25 8.17 0.03
CA ARG A 144 -8.94 8.56 0.54
C ARG A 144 -8.51 7.63 1.67
N THR A 145 -7.32 7.06 1.53
CA THR A 145 -6.71 6.23 2.57
C THR A 145 -5.64 7.01 3.31
N ALA A 146 -5.65 6.98 4.64
CA ALA A 146 -4.68 7.65 5.49
C ALA A 146 -4.36 6.85 6.75
N ALA A 147 -3.16 7.06 7.28
CA ALA A 147 -2.79 6.55 8.60
C ALA A 147 -3.62 7.26 9.69
N ALA A 148 -4.04 6.49 10.68
CA ALA A 148 -4.81 6.93 11.83
C ALA A 148 -4.39 6.18 13.09
N VAL A 149 -4.91 6.62 14.23
CA VAL A 149 -4.75 5.93 15.51
C VAL A 149 -6.14 5.63 16.04
N ALA A 150 -6.37 4.39 16.46
CA ALA A 150 -7.64 3.92 16.99
C ALA A 150 -7.45 3.29 18.36
N ALA A 151 -8.53 3.24 19.14
CA ALA A 151 -8.54 2.48 20.39
C ALA A 151 -8.60 0.98 20.08
N ILE A 152 -7.93 0.17 20.89
CA ILE A 152 -8.05 -1.29 20.90
C ILE A 152 -8.48 -1.77 22.28
N GLU A 153 -9.43 -2.69 22.29
CA GLU A 153 -9.82 -3.50 23.43
C GLU A 153 -10.05 -4.90 22.90
N ASP A 154 -8.97 -5.69 22.89
CA ASP A 154 -8.94 -7.04 22.33
C ASP A 154 -8.71 -8.07 23.44
N GLN A 155 -9.42 -9.19 23.36
CA GLN A 155 -9.29 -10.27 24.30
C GLN A 155 -9.51 -11.60 23.60
N GLY A 156 -8.68 -12.59 23.91
CA GLY A 156 -8.81 -13.92 23.37
C GLY A 156 -7.99 -14.94 24.14
N LYS A 157 -7.80 -16.10 23.50
CA LYS A 157 -6.95 -17.16 24.01
C LYS A 157 -5.62 -17.15 23.27
N TYR A 158 -4.55 -17.38 24.02
CA TYR A 158 -3.23 -17.57 23.48
C TYR A 158 -2.63 -18.89 23.97
N TRP A 159 -1.77 -19.46 23.13
CA TRP A 159 -0.96 -20.62 23.43
C TRP A 159 0.49 -20.31 23.14
N VAL A 160 1.37 -20.86 23.97
CA VAL A 160 2.79 -20.94 23.68
C VAL A 160 3.11 -22.42 23.67
N ASP A 161 3.24 -23.00 22.49
CA ASP A 161 3.74 -24.37 22.40
C ASP A 161 5.26 -24.29 22.45
N TRP A 162 5.85 -24.53 23.62
CA TRP A 162 7.30 -24.64 23.79
C TRP A 162 7.76 -25.98 23.21
N GLY A 163 7.83 -26.07 21.88
CA GLY A 163 8.09 -27.32 21.17
C GLY A 163 9.37 -28.02 21.60
N TYR A 164 9.26 -29.28 22.02
CA TYR A 164 10.40 -30.20 22.16
C TYR A 164 10.83 -30.73 20.78
N PRO A 165 12.11 -31.10 20.58
CA PRO A 165 12.58 -31.60 19.29
C PRO A 165 11.94 -32.96 18.96
N GLY A 166 11.07 -33.02 17.94
CA GLY A 166 10.58 -34.28 17.38
C GLY A 166 9.10 -34.35 16.99
N ASP A 167 8.31 -33.32 17.25
CA ASP A 167 6.91 -33.29 16.84
C ASP A 167 6.77 -32.99 15.34
N VAL A 168 5.92 -33.77 14.66
CA VAL A 168 5.74 -33.73 13.19
C VAL A 168 4.32 -33.33 12.84
N VAL A 169 4.23 -32.32 11.98
CA VAL A 169 3.06 -31.79 11.28
C VAL A 169 2.17 -32.92 10.72
N ASN A 170 0.87 -32.93 11.07
CA ASN A 170 -0.10 -33.83 10.43
C ASN A 170 -1.25 -33.08 9.77
N SER A 171 -1.18 -33.06 8.44
CA SER A 171 -2.29 -33.13 7.48
C SER A 171 -3.57 -32.34 7.77
N GLY A 172 -3.65 -31.11 7.25
CA GLY A 172 -4.92 -30.53 6.76
C GLY A 172 -6.00 -30.23 7.81
N ALA A 173 -5.66 -30.22 9.09
CA ALA A 173 -6.45 -29.66 10.18
C ALA A 173 -5.58 -28.66 10.94
N LEU A 174 -6.21 -27.77 11.72
CA LEU A 174 -5.54 -26.85 12.65
C LEU A 174 -4.73 -27.66 13.67
N VAL A 175 -3.47 -27.98 13.35
CA VAL A 175 -2.56 -28.66 14.26
C VAL A 175 -1.57 -27.62 14.76
N PRO A 176 -1.45 -27.43 16.09
CA PRO A 176 -0.39 -26.63 16.69
C PRO A 176 0.96 -27.05 16.14
N ASP A 177 1.76 -26.09 15.66
CA ASP A 177 3.16 -26.32 15.35
C ASP A 177 3.99 -26.05 16.63
N PRO A 178 4.71 -27.06 17.14
CA PRO A 178 5.53 -26.91 18.33
C PRO A 178 6.62 -25.86 18.12
N GLY A 179 6.60 -24.80 18.93
CA GLY A 179 7.52 -23.66 18.89
C GLY A 179 6.86 -22.31 18.63
N ASN A 180 5.56 -22.27 18.31
CA ASN A 180 4.88 -21.05 17.86
C ASN A 180 4.00 -20.39 18.94
N PHE A 181 3.84 -19.07 18.80
CA PHE A 181 2.83 -18.27 19.50
C PHE A 181 1.55 -18.27 18.69
N MET A 182 0.44 -18.62 19.33
CA MET A 182 -0.85 -18.76 18.66
C MET A 182 -1.90 -17.91 19.36
N ILE A 183 -2.78 -17.28 18.58
CA ILE A 183 -3.98 -16.59 19.06
C ILE A 183 -5.20 -17.20 18.37
N GLN A 184 -6.24 -17.48 19.14
CA GLN A 184 -7.54 -17.88 18.60
C GLN A 184 -8.69 -17.21 19.33
N ARG A 185 -9.82 -17.12 18.63
CA ARG A 185 -11.07 -16.66 19.20
C ARG A 185 -11.57 -17.64 20.25
N ASP A 186 -11.88 -17.12 21.44
CA ASP A 186 -12.65 -17.84 22.43
C ASP A 186 -14.12 -17.41 22.33
N PRO A 187 -15.04 -18.29 21.90
CA PRO A 187 -16.46 -17.97 21.85
C PRO A 187 -17.07 -17.66 23.23
N GLN A 188 -16.39 -18.01 24.33
CA GLN A 188 -16.86 -17.82 25.69
C GLN A 188 -16.38 -16.52 26.35
N ILE A 189 -15.41 -15.81 25.75
CA ILE A 189 -14.98 -14.48 26.21
C ILE A 189 -15.96 -13.44 25.65
N THR A 190 -16.54 -12.63 26.54
CA THR A 190 -17.42 -11.52 26.16
C THR A 190 -16.60 -10.32 25.70
N GLY A 191 -16.78 -9.89 24.45
CA GLY A 191 -16.04 -8.77 23.85
C GLY A 191 -15.92 -8.94 22.33
N GLU A 192 -15.36 -7.94 21.66
CA GLU A 192 -14.91 -8.07 20.27
C GLU A 192 -13.47 -8.57 20.28
N GLN A 193 -13.16 -9.58 19.46
CA GLN A 193 -11.78 -9.91 19.15
C GLN A 193 -11.40 -9.12 17.90
N VAL A 194 -10.43 -8.22 18.03
CA VAL A 194 -9.97 -7.34 16.96
C VAL A 194 -8.79 -7.98 16.22
N LEU A 195 -7.93 -8.74 16.91
CA LEU A 195 -6.83 -9.43 16.26
C LEU A 195 -7.32 -10.72 15.61
N PRO A 196 -6.98 -10.96 14.33
CA PRO A 196 -7.32 -12.21 13.69
C PRO A 196 -6.55 -13.38 14.30
N PRO A 197 -7.12 -14.60 14.23
CA PRO A 197 -6.41 -15.78 14.70
C PRO A 197 -5.15 -16.02 13.86
N PHE A 198 -4.15 -16.61 14.47
CA PHE A 198 -2.95 -17.11 13.80
C PHE A 198 -2.34 -18.26 14.60
N HIS A 199 -1.58 -19.11 13.92
CA HIS A 199 -0.99 -20.33 14.50
C HIS A 199 0.52 -20.41 14.29
N ASP A 200 1.10 -19.42 13.63
CA ASP A 200 2.49 -19.38 13.18
C ASP A 200 3.22 -18.10 13.63
N GLY A 201 2.77 -17.52 14.75
CA GLY A 201 3.42 -16.38 15.37
C GLY A 201 4.68 -16.79 16.14
N SER A 202 5.45 -15.79 16.56
CA SER A 202 6.64 -15.94 17.40
C SER A 202 6.47 -15.14 18.70
N ALA A 203 6.93 -15.72 19.81
CA ALA A 203 7.04 -15.03 21.09
C ALA A 203 8.40 -15.32 21.72
N ILE A 204 9.14 -14.26 22.05
CA ILE A 204 10.44 -14.36 22.71
C ILE A 204 10.41 -13.49 23.94
N VAL A 205 10.71 -14.06 25.10
CA VAL A 205 10.89 -13.31 26.35
C VAL A 205 12.37 -13.31 26.70
N THR A 206 12.93 -12.12 26.88
CA THR A 206 14.30 -11.90 27.36
C THR A 206 14.23 -11.34 28.77
N LEU A 207 14.75 -12.09 29.74
CA LEU A 207 14.81 -11.66 31.13
C LEU A 207 15.80 -10.51 31.30
N GLY A 208 15.37 -9.50 32.04
CA GLY A 208 16.19 -8.35 32.40
C GLY A 208 17.33 -8.76 33.33
N THR A 209 18.49 -8.14 33.15
CA THR A 209 19.61 -8.27 34.10
C THR A 209 20.00 -6.90 34.64
N ASN A 210 20.56 -6.86 35.86
CA ASN A 210 21.06 -5.63 36.48
C ASN A 210 20.03 -4.49 36.59
N GLY A 211 18.76 -4.83 36.84
CA GLY A 211 17.68 -3.85 37.03
C GLY A 211 17.01 -3.35 35.74
N ALA A 212 17.36 -3.91 34.58
CA ALA A 212 16.58 -3.74 33.36
C ALA A 212 15.24 -4.52 33.46
N PRO A 213 14.15 -4.03 32.84
CA PRO A 213 12.90 -4.77 32.75
C PRO A 213 13.05 -5.99 31.82
N ASP A 214 12.20 -7.00 32.01
CA ASP A 214 12.04 -8.08 31.04
C ASP A 214 11.41 -7.53 29.76
N VAL A 215 11.76 -8.16 28.63
CA VAL A 215 11.29 -7.75 27.31
C VAL A 215 10.61 -8.91 26.60
N ALA A 216 9.36 -8.72 26.20
CA ALA A 216 8.64 -9.63 25.33
C ALA A 216 8.63 -9.10 23.89
N THR A 217 8.97 -9.94 22.92
CA THR A 217 8.87 -9.64 21.48
C THR A 217 7.88 -10.60 20.86
N LEU A 218 6.82 -10.08 20.25
CA LEU A 218 5.77 -10.82 19.58
C LEU A 218 5.78 -10.48 18.10
N GLY A 219 5.74 -11.48 17.23
CA GLY A 219 5.64 -11.26 15.79
C GLY A 219 4.66 -12.23 15.13
N PHE A 220 3.89 -11.74 14.16
CA PHE A 220 2.94 -12.55 13.40
C PHE A 220 2.64 -11.89 12.06
N LEU A 221 2.15 -12.70 11.11
CA LEU A 221 1.69 -12.20 9.81
C LEU A 221 0.16 -12.19 9.81
N ASP A 222 -0.41 -10.99 9.69
CA ASP A 222 -1.82 -10.79 9.43
C ASP A 222 -2.14 -11.09 7.97
N ARG A 223 -3.23 -11.83 7.76
CA ARG A 223 -3.71 -12.35 6.47
C ARG A 223 -5.23 -12.36 6.39
N ASP A 224 -5.91 -11.81 7.38
CA ASP A 224 -7.37 -11.92 7.49
C ASP A 224 -8.11 -11.26 6.34
N SER A 225 -7.48 -10.24 5.77
CA SER A 225 -7.96 -9.39 4.69
C SER A 225 -7.41 -9.82 3.32
N HIS A 226 -6.96 -11.06 3.19
CA HIS A 226 -6.44 -11.63 1.94
C HIS A 226 -7.34 -12.75 1.41
N SER A 227 -7.80 -12.59 0.17
CA SER A 227 -8.70 -13.48 -0.56
C SER A 227 -8.28 -14.96 -0.52
N ASP A 228 -7.01 -15.26 -0.85
CA ASP A 228 -6.51 -16.64 -0.89
C ASP A 228 -5.89 -17.11 0.44
N ARG A 229 -5.39 -16.19 1.28
CA ARG A 229 -4.57 -16.54 2.44
C ARG A 229 -5.32 -16.54 3.77
N HIS A 230 -6.55 -16.02 3.83
CA HIS A 230 -7.39 -16.11 5.03
C HIS A 230 -7.61 -17.58 5.47
N GLN A 231 -7.59 -18.53 4.53
CA GLN A 231 -7.76 -19.96 4.85
C GLN A 231 -6.60 -20.50 5.68
N GLU A 232 -5.40 -19.90 5.56
CA GLU A 232 -4.25 -20.25 6.40
C GLU A 232 -4.60 -20.07 7.89
N ILE A 233 -5.41 -19.07 8.23
CA ILE A 233 -5.75 -18.76 9.63
C ILE A 233 -7.09 -19.35 10.10
N GLY A 234 -7.75 -20.16 9.26
CA GLY A 234 -8.92 -20.95 9.65
C GLY A 234 -10.21 -20.17 9.92
N THR A 235 -10.31 -18.93 9.45
CA THR A 235 -11.54 -18.12 9.54
C THR A 235 -12.47 -18.39 8.36
N THR A 236 -13.78 -18.20 8.58
CA THR A 236 -14.74 -18.20 7.47
C THR A 236 -14.74 -16.81 6.84
N TRP A 237 -14.32 -16.71 5.57
CA TRP A 237 -14.33 -15.46 4.83
C TRP A 237 -15.74 -14.98 4.50
N SER A 238 -15.96 -13.70 4.72
CA SER A 238 -17.11 -12.93 4.31
C SER A 238 -16.65 -11.69 3.56
N GLU A 239 -17.00 -11.61 2.27
CA GLU A 239 -16.74 -10.41 1.45
C GLU A 239 -17.26 -9.12 2.08
N ALA A 240 -18.29 -9.19 2.93
CA ALA A 240 -18.87 -8.00 3.55
C ALA A 240 -18.07 -7.49 4.78
N ASN A 241 -17.35 -8.37 5.46
CA ASN A 241 -16.72 -8.06 6.74
C ASN A 241 -15.19 -8.07 6.67
N ASP A 242 -14.62 -8.95 5.85
CA ASP A 242 -13.18 -9.22 5.84
C ASP A 242 -12.49 -8.51 4.66
N ARG A 243 -13.26 -8.11 3.63
CA ARG A 243 -12.71 -7.39 2.49
C ARG A 243 -12.29 -5.98 2.88
N VAL A 244 -11.00 -5.68 2.73
CA VAL A 244 -10.50 -4.32 2.87
C VAL A 244 -10.63 -3.57 1.54
N VAL A 245 -11.11 -2.34 1.64
CA VAL A 245 -11.14 -1.37 0.56
C VAL A 245 -10.03 -0.35 0.79
N SER A 246 -9.20 -0.16 -0.22
CA SER A 246 -8.20 0.90 -0.26
C SER A 246 -8.59 1.94 -1.29
N ALA A 247 -7.96 3.10 -1.24
CA ALA A 247 -8.22 4.16 -2.19
C ALA A 247 -6.96 4.92 -2.60
N VAL A 248 -6.95 5.36 -3.85
CA VAL A 248 -5.92 6.22 -4.42
C VAL A 248 -6.55 7.59 -4.69
N PHE A 249 -6.11 8.61 -3.93
CA PHE A 249 -6.48 10.02 -4.10
C PHE A 249 -5.28 10.89 -4.48
N GLU A 250 -4.08 10.49 -4.08
CA GLU A 250 -2.84 11.23 -4.27
C GLU A 250 -1.84 10.31 -4.99
N LEU A 251 -1.06 10.89 -5.90
CA LEU A 251 0.02 10.21 -6.60
C LEU A 251 1.34 10.88 -6.27
N PRO A 252 2.48 10.15 -6.33
CA PRO A 252 3.78 10.76 -6.10
C PRO A 252 4.05 11.88 -7.12
N VAL A 253 4.45 13.05 -6.64
CA VAL A 253 4.86 14.18 -7.47
C VAL A 253 6.35 14.47 -7.30
N ASP A 254 7.07 14.50 -8.41
CA ASP A 254 8.49 14.81 -8.44
C ASP A 254 8.73 16.29 -8.13
N ALA A 255 9.59 16.59 -7.17
CA ALA A 255 9.83 17.96 -6.70
C ALA A 255 10.59 18.84 -7.71
N THR A 256 11.27 18.24 -8.70
CA THR A 256 12.04 18.96 -9.73
C THR A 256 11.15 19.35 -10.89
N THR A 257 10.30 18.43 -11.35
CA THR A 257 9.45 18.65 -12.52
C THR A 257 8.05 19.12 -12.16
N GLY A 258 7.59 18.88 -10.92
CA GLY A 258 6.21 19.09 -10.50
C GLY A 258 5.22 18.12 -11.16
N ALA A 259 5.71 17.09 -11.85
CA ALA A 259 4.89 16.12 -12.56
C ALA A 259 4.60 14.90 -11.70
N PHE A 260 3.48 14.25 -11.97
CA PHE A 260 3.21 12.92 -11.43
C PHE A 260 4.28 11.93 -11.88
N GLY A 261 4.70 11.04 -10.97
CA GLY A 261 5.75 10.06 -11.21
C GLY A 261 5.64 8.85 -10.29
N LEU A 262 6.66 7.98 -10.36
CA LEU A 262 6.73 6.77 -9.53
C LEU A 262 7.27 7.05 -8.11
N THR A 263 7.97 8.16 -7.95
CA THR A 263 8.60 8.59 -6.69
C THR A 263 8.32 10.07 -6.48
N GLY A 264 8.15 10.50 -5.24
CA GLY A 264 7.85 11.88 -4.93
C GLY A 264 7.03 12.02 -3.67
N THR A 265 6.60 13.24 -3.38
CA THR A 265 5.65 13.50 -2.29
C THR A 265 4.23 13.29 -2.83
N PRO A 266 3.37 12.49 -2.16
CA PRO A 266 1.99 12.34 -2.58
C PRO A 266 1.25 13.68 -2.65
N ALA A 267 0.60 13.96 -3.78
CA ALA A 267 -0.27 15.10 -3.97
C ALA A 267 -1.43 14.76 -4.93
N ALA A 268 -2.54 15.50 -4.81
CA ALA A 268 -3.71 15.36 -5.69
C ALA A 268 -3.60 16.23 -6.95
N GLU A 269 -2.51 16.99 -7.09
CA GLU A 269 -2.27 17.90 -8.22
C GLU A 269 -0.84 17.79 -8.73
N GLY A 270 -0.66 17.94 -10.06
CA GLY A 270 0.63 17.84 -10.71
C GLY A 270 0.55 17.98 -12.22
N TYR A 271 1.69 18.07 -12.88
CA TYR A 271 1.75 18.03 -14.35
C TYR A 271 1.75 16.61 -14.89
N ILE A 272 1.34 16.45 -16.15
CA ILE A 272 1.53 15.21 -16.90
C ILE A 272 2.83 15.32 -17.69
N MET A 273 3.70 14.32 -17.55
CA MET A 273 4.87 14.16 -18.40
C MET A 273 4.90 12.80 -19.07
N GLN A 274 5.25 12.77 -20.36
CA GLN A 274 5.44 11.54 -21.12
C GLN A 274 6.39 11.77 -22.31
N ALA A 275 7.06 10.71 -22.75
CA ALA A 275 8.04 10.78 -23.84
C ALA A 275 7.43 11.29 -25.17
N ALA A 276 6.16 10.98 -25.44
CA ALA A 276 5.45 11.47 -26.63
C ALA A 276 5.27 13.00 -26.64
N LEU A 277 5.43 13.66 -25.50
CA LEU A 277 5.34 15.12 -25.37
C LEU A 277 6.71 15.81 -25.46
N ALA A 278 7.75 15.11 -25.94
CA ALA A 278 9.07 15.70 -26.17
C ALA A 278 9.05 17.02 -26.97
N PRO A 279 8.16 17.23 -27.97
CA PRO A 279 8.06 18.53 -28.66
C PRO A 279 7.63 19.71 -27.76
N TRP A 280 7.04 19.43 -26.59
CA TRP A 280 6.57 20.42 -25.60
C TRP A 280 7.32 20.29 -24.27
N GLY A 281 8.64 20.09 -24.34
CA GLY A 281 9.48 19.92 -23.16
C GLY A 281 9.18 18.67 -22.31
N GLY A 282 8.40 17.72 -22.83
CA GLY A 282 7.95 16.53 -22.13
C GLY A 282 6.65 16.69 -21.35
N TYR A 283 6.04 17.89 -21.32
CA TYR A 283 4.83 18.19 -20.53
C TYR A 283 3.57 18.22 -21.37
N LEU A 284 2.42 17.93 -20.75
CA LEU A 284 1.13 18.20 -21.40
C LEU A 284 0.82 19.68 -21.24
N THR A 285 0.94 20.40 -22.34
CA THR A 285 0.71 21.83 -22.43
C THR A 285 -0.63 22.13 -23.11
N TRP A 286 -1.02 23.40 -23.08
CA TRP A 286 -2.22 23.89 -23.78
C TRP A 286 -2.16 23.60 -25.28
N TYR A 287 -0.99 23.76 -25.91
CA TYR A 287 -0.85 23.47 -27.34
C TYR A 287 -0.93 21.98 -27.63
N ALA A 288 -0.23 21.16 -26.84
CA ALA A 288 -0.30 19.71 -26.96
C ALA A 288 -1.75 19.21 -26.79
N PHE A 289 -2.45 19.70 -25.77
CA PHE A 289 -3.85 19.36 -25.49
C PHE A 289 -4.77 19.72 -26.66
N ASN A 290 -4.60 20.91 -27.25
CA ASN A 290 -5.38 21.35 -28.40
C ASN A 290 -5.19 20.43 -29.61
N ILE A 291 -3.96 20.00 -29.87
CA ILE A 291 -3.67 19.06 -30.96
C ILE A 291 -4.29 17.70 -30.68
N VAL A 292 -4.07 17.13 -29.48
CA VAL A 292 -4.61 15.82 -29.09
C VAL A 292 -6.15 15.80 -29.16
N ALA A 293 -6.80 16.82 -28.59
CA ALA A 293 -8.25 16.94 -28.64
C ALA A 293 -8.77 17.08 -30.08
N GLN A 294 -8.08 17.87 -30.91
CA GLN A 294 -8.44 18.02 -32.32
C GLN A 294 -8.25 16.71 -33.10
N THR A 295 -7.21 15.93 -32.84
CA THR A 295 -7.00 14.61 -33.46
C THR A 295 -8.23 13.72 -33.26
N SER A 296 -8.70 13.56 -32.01
CA SER A 296 -9.85 12.71 -31.71
C SER A 296 -11.14 13.21 -32.37
N LEU A 297 -11.37 14.52 -32.39
CA LEU A 297 -12.55 15.11 -33.02
C LEU A 297 -12.50 15.01 -34.54
N GLN A 298 -11.34 15.26 -35.15
CA GLN A 298 -11.16 15.20 -36.60
C GLN A 298 -11.20 13.77 -37.12
N ALA A 299 -10.68 12.79 -36.37
CA ALA A 299 -10.81 11.37 -36.71
C ALA A 299 -12.28 10.90 -36.74
N ALA A 300 -13.15 11.50 -35.92
CA ALA A 300 -14.58 11.22 -35.89
C ALA A 300 -15.41 12.08 -36.89
N ASP A 301 -14.80 13.05 -37.56
CA ASP A 301 -15.50 13.95 -38.49
C ASP A 301 -15.89 13.21 -39.78
N VAL A 302 -17.20 13.08 -40.03
CA VAL A 302 -17.73 12.40 -41.21
C VAL A 302 -17.54 13.23 -42.49
N LYS A 303 -17.43 14.55 -42.39
CA LYS A 303 -17.33 15.46 -43.54
C LYS A 303 -15.89 15.68 -43.98
N ASN A 304 -14.96 15.71 -43.03
CA ASN A 304 -13.55 15.91 -43.29
C ASN A 304 -12.69 15.06 -42.35
N PRO A 305 -12.73 13.72 -42.44
CA PRO A 305 -12.02 12.86 -41.50
C PRO A 305 -10.51 13.09 -41.57
N LEU A 306 -9.84 12.96 -40.42
CA LEU A 306 -8.39 12.87 -40.38
C LEU A 306 -7.93 11.59 -41.11
N GLY A 307 -7.05 11.74 -42.09
CA GLY A 307 -6.38 10.61 -42.73
C GLY A 307 -5.13 10.20 -41.98
N ASP A 308 -4.68 8.97 -42.21
CA ASP A 308 -3.33 8.51 -41.86
C ASP A 308 -2.34 9.15 -42.86
N LEU A 309 -1.73 10.26 -42.43
CA LEU A 309 -0.90 11.14 -43.25
C LEU A 309 0.59 10.80 -43.14
N ASP A 310 1.02 10.14 -42.08
CA ASP A 310 2.39 9.65 -41.92
C ASP A 310 2.59 8.18 -42.36
N GLY A 311 1.50 7.44 -42.57
CA GLY A 311 1.48 6.09 -43.11
C GLY A 311 1.81 5.01 -42.08
N ASP A 312 1.68 5.29 -40.78
CA ASP A 312 1.97 4.35 -39.70
C ASP A 312 0.82 3.38 -39.38
N GLY A 313 -0.35 3.59 -39.99
CA GLY A 313 -1.54 2.77 -39.82
C GLY A 313 -2.44 3.16 -38.64
N ALA A 314 -2.14 4.26 -37.94
CA ALA A 314 -2.93 4.82 -36.86
C ALA A 314 -3.34 6.28 -37.17
N LEU A 315 -4.32 6.80 -36.43
CA LEU A 315 -4.67 8.23 -36.46
C LEU A 315 -4.19 8.86 -35.16
N THR A 316 -3.11 9.62 -35.22
CA THR A 316 -2.36 10.11 -34.07
C THR A 316 -2.21 11.63 -34.09
N PRO A 317 -1.69 12.25 -33.01
CA PRO A 317 -1.32 13.66 -33.03
C PRO A 317 -0.36 14.04 -34.17
N THR A 318 0.48 13.11 -34.65
CA THR A 318 1.39 13.35 -35.78
C THR A 318 0.62 13.66 -37.07
N ASP A 319 -0.43 12.90 -37.39
CA ASP A 319 -1.28 13.17 -38.54
C ASP A 319 -1.94 14.53 -38.44
N MET A 320 -2.43 14.87 -37.24
CA MET A 320 -3.06 16.16 -37.01
C MET A 320 -2.07 17.32 -37.20
N ILE A 321 -0.81 17.15 -36.78
CA ILE A 321 0.25 18.13 -37.03
C ILE A 321 0.51 18.31 -38.53
N ILE A 322 0.54 17.22 -39.32
CA ILE A 322 0.69 17.28 -40.79
C ILE A 322 -0.52 17.96 -41.43
N PHE A 323 -1.73 17.65 -40.95
CA PHE A 323 -2.96 18.29 -41.42
C PHE A 323 -2.95 19.79 -41.17
N MET A 324 -2.65 20.22 -39.94
CA MET A 324 -2.55 21.64 -39.57
C MET A 324 -1.49 22.35 -40.41
N HIS A 325 -0.38 21.67 -40.69
CA HIS A 325 0.68 22.21 -41.53
C HIS A 325 0.23 22.45 -42.97
N ALA A 326 -0.48 21.51 -43.57
CA ALA A 326 -1.03 21.66 -44.92
C ALA A 326 -2.05 22.80 -45.01
N ASP A 327 -2.93 22.94 -44.01
CA ASP A 327 -3.87 24.07 -43.91
C ASP A 327 -3.14 25.42 -43.85
N ASN A 328 -2.15 25.52 -42.95
CA ASN A 328 -1.32 26.71 -42.81
C ASN A 328 -0.64 27.11 -44.15
N LEU A 329 -0.12 26.13 -44.92
CA LEU A 329 0.50 26.38 -46.22
C LEU A 329 -0.49 26.76 -47.33
N ALA A 330 -1.74 26.32 -47.23
CA ALA A 330 -2.80 26.59 -48.22
C ALA A 330 -3.44 27.99 -48.08
N GLY A 331 -2.91 28.85 -47.21
CA GLY A 331 -3.45 30.18 -46.91
C GLY A 331 -4.10 30.31 -45.53
N GLY A 332 -4.14 29.21 -44.75
CA GLY A 332 -4.51 29.18 -43.34
C GLY A 332 -5.98 29.51 -43.05
N GLY A 333 -6.29 29.59 -41.75
CA GLY A 333 -7.61 29.93 -41.22
C GLY A 333 -8.25 28.81 -40.39
N GLY A 334 -7.68 27.61 -40.41
CA GLY A 334 -8.07 26.53 -39.53
C GLY A 334 -7.82 26.87 -38.05
N ALA A 335 -8.75 26.42 -37.22
CA ALA A 335 -8.64 26.48 -35.77
C ALA A 335 -9.13 25.15 -35.18
N THR A 336 -8.63 24.80 -34.00
CA THR A 336 -9.14 23.66 -33.26
C THR A 336 -10.59 23.90 -32.85
N ALA A 337 -11.29 22.84 -32.45
CA ALA A 337 -12.62 22.93 -31.87
C ALA A 337 -12.68 23.80 -30.60
N LEU A 338 -11.53 24.05 -29.97
CA LEU A 338 -11.36 24.94 -28.82
C LEU A 338 -10.99 26.38 -29.22
N GLY A 339 -10.94 26.67 -30.52
CA GLY A 339 -10.70 28.01 -31.06
C GLY A 339 -9.23 28.41 -31.20
N MET A 340 -8.28 27.50 -31.00
CA MET A 340 -6.86 27.80 -31.19
C MET A 340 -6.48 27.75 -32.68
N PRO A 341 -5.96 28.85 -33.26
CA PRO A 341 -5.49 28.85 -34.65
C PRO A 341 -4.38 27.83 -34.89
N PHE A 342 -4.46 27.07 -35.98
CA PHE A 342 -3.44 26.08 -36.34
C PHE A 342 -2.04 26.71 -36.51
N ALA A 343 -1.98 27.96 -36.96
CA ALA A 343 -0.73 28.70 -37.11
C ALA A 343 -0.01 29.01 -35.79
N LEU A 344 -0.72 28.96 -34.65
CA LEU A 344 -0.08 29.07 -33.32
C LEU A 344 0.47 27.73 -32.83
N LEU A 345 -0.14 26.62 -33.25
CA LEU A 345 0.17 25.27 -32.77
C LEU A 345 1.30 24.62 -33.56
N VAL A 346 1.37 24.89 -34.87
CA VAL A 346 2.34 24.27 -35.78
C VAL A 346 3.04 25.34 -36.60
N LYS A 347 4.37 25.39 -36.49
CA LYS A 347 5.22 26.19 -37.35
C LYS A 347 5.34 25.52 -38.71
N SER A 348 4.87 26.22 -39.74
CA SER A 348 4.87 25.73 -41.13
C SER A 348 5.84 26.44 -42.06
N THR A 349 6.38 27.59 -41.64
CA THR A 349 7.33 28.37 -42.44
C THR A 349 8.54 28.75 -41.59
N ASP A 350 9.67 29.02 -42.24
CA ASP A 350 10.83 29.62 -41.59
C ASP A 350 10.64 31.14 -41.39
N ALA A 351 11.70 31.80 -40.91
CA ALA A 351 11.68 33.24 -40.62
C ALA A 351 11.47 34.12 -41.86
N ASP A 352 11.78 33.61 -43.05
CA ASP A 352 11.63 34.31 -44.32
C ASP A 352 10.30 33.95 -45.03
N GLY A 353 9.45 33.16 -44.38
CA GLY A 353 8.17 32.72 -44.92
C GLY A 353 8.27 31.56 -45.89
N VAL A 354 9.42 30.89 -45.99
CA VAL A 354 9.59 29.71 -46.85
C VAL A 354 8.93 28.50 -46.17
N PRO A 355 8.10 27.73 -46.88
CA PRO A 355 7.52 26.50 -46.36
C PRO A 355 8.57 25.53 -45.82
N LEU A 356 8.37 25.05 -44.60
CA LEU A 356 9.17 23.99 -44.03
C LEU A 356 8.84 22.66 -44.70
N ALA A 357 9.85 21.82 -44.93
CA ALA A 357 9.67 20.50 -45.51
C ALA A 357 8.98 19.51 -44.55
N ALA A 358 9.07 19.76 -43.25
CA ALA A 358 8.40 18.99 -42.22
C ALA A 358 7.78 19.94 -41.19
N PRO A 359 6.60 19.62 -40.64
CA PRO A 359 5.96 20.45 -39.63
C PRO A 359 6.72 20.41 -38.31
N VAL A 360 6.74 21.54 -37.60
CA VAL A 360 7.35 21.64 -36.28
C VAL A 360 6.30 22.13 -35.28
N PRO A 361 5.87 21.31 -34.31
CA PRO A 361 5.02 21.78 -33.22
C PRO A 361 5.66 22.93 -32.47
N VAL A 362 4.86 23.90 -32.05
CA VAL A 362 5.35 25.02 -31.23
C VAL A 362 5.37 24.58 -29.77
N ASP A 363 6.52 24.78 -29.11
CA ASP A 363 6.69 24.50 -27.69
C ASP A 363 6.26 25.69 -26.83
N ASP A 364 5.28 25.47 -25.96
CA ASP A 364 4.73 26.42 -24.99
C ASP A 364 5.01 26.01 -23.53
N SER A 365 5.93 25.08 -23.26
CA SER A 365 6.15 24.51 -21.92
C SER A 365 6.93 25.42 -20.95
N ALA A 366 7.38 26.59 -21.41
CA ALA A 366 8.27 27.48 -20.66
C ALA A 366 7.66 28.02 -19.36
N GLY A 367 6.33 28.07 -19.27
CA GLY A 367 5.58 28.50 -18.09
C GLY A 367 4.32 27.67 -17.87
N ASP A 368 3.53 28.08 -16.89
CA ASP A 368 2.19 27.53 -16.67
C ASP A 368 1.16 28.29 -17.49
N ILE A 369 0.05 27.63 -17.82
CA ILE A 369 -1.03 28.31 -18.53
C ILE A 369 -1.62 29.45 -17.69
N ASP A 370 -1.74 30.63 -18.29
CA ASP A 370 -2.45 31.77 -17.69
C ASP A 370 -3.83 31.95 -18.33
N ALA A 371 -4.87 31.56 -17.59
CA ALA A 371 -6.26 31.74 -18.01
C ALA A 371 -6.89 33.06 -17.51
N SER A 372 -6.16 33.89 -16.74
CA SER A 372 -6.74 35.07 -16.08
C SER A 372 -7.19 36.17 -17.05
N GLY A 373 -6.56 36.27 -18.23
CA GLY A 373 -6.95 37.16 -19.32
C GLY A 373 -7.81 36.50 -20.40
N GLY A 374 -8.32 35.29 -20.15
CA GLY A 374 -9.10 34.51 -21.12
C GLY A 374 -8.30 34.16 -22.37
N ALA A 375 -8.96 34.20 -23.54
CA ALA A 375 -8.36 33.78 -24.81
C ALA A 375 -7.04 34.50 -25.16
N ALA A 376 -6.87 35.75 -24.73
CA ALA A 376 -5.66 36.53 -25.04
C ALA A 376 -4.42 35.99 -24.32
N THR A 377 -4.53 35.63 -23.05
CA THR A 377 -3.40 35.07 -22.27
C THR A 377 -3.24 33.58 -22.53
N MET A 378 -4.35 32.86 -22.72
CA MET A 378 -4.31 31.44 -23.08
C MET A 378 -3.64 31.17 -24.43
N ALA A 379 -3.67 32.13 -25.37
CA ALA A 379 -2.97 32.03 -26.63
C ALA A 379 -1.43 31.99 -26.48
N ALA A 380 -0.87 32.33 -25.31
CA ALA A 380 0.54 32.15 -25.02
C ALA A 380 0.91 30.70 -24.68
N GLY A 381 -0.09 29.85 -24.43
CA GLY A 381 0.09 28.47 -24.02
C GLY A 381 0.60 28.30 -22.59
N GLY A 382 1.12 27.12 -22.28
CA GLY A 382 1.66 26.80 -20.96
C GLY A 382 1.36 25.36 -20.54
N LYS A 383 2.10 24.88 -19.54
CA LYS A 383 1.84 23.59 -18.89
C LYS A 383 0.46 23.58 -18.24
N LEU A 384 -0.23 22.45 -18.34
CA LEU A 384 -1.53 22.23 -17.72
C LEU A 384 -1.36 21.49 -16.39
N THR A 385 -1.87 22.07 -15.30
CA THR A 385 -1.92 21.39 -13.99
C THR A 385 -3.15 20.52 -13.92
N TYR A 386 -2.96 19.23 -13.69
CA TYR A 386 -4.06 18.30 -13.53
C TYR A 386 -4.34 18.02 -12.07
N VAL A 387 -5.62 17.77 -11.77
CA VAL A 387 -6.12 17.46 -10.42
C VAL A 387 -6.88 16.14 -10.43
N ILE A 388 -6.66 15.34 -9.39
CA ILE A 388 -7.48 14.17 -9.06
C ILE A 388 -8.68 14.69 -8.25
N GLN A 389 -9.81 14.90 -8.92
CA GLN A 389 -11.00 15.47 -8.27
C GLN A 389 -11.72 14.46 -7.36
N GLN A 390 -11.65 13.19 -7.73
CA GLN A 390 -12.25 12.09 -6.98
C GLN A 390 -11.28 10.92 -6.94
N GLY A 391 -11.04 10.42 -5.73
CA GLY A 391 -10.24 9.22 -5.55
C GLY A 391 -10.96 8.00 -6.11
N THR A 392 -10.23 6.92 -6.29
CA THR A 392 -10.82 5.65 -6.70
C THR A 392 -10.65 4.64 -5.59
N CYS A 393 -11.77 4.14 -5.07
CA CYS A 393 -11.80 3.04 -4.12
C CYS A 393 -11.83 1.71 -4.87
N PHE A 394 -11.13 0.72 -4.33
CA PHE A 394 -11.14 -0.64 -4.85
C PHE A 394 -10.76 -1.64 -3.77
N ASN A 395 -11.19 -2.88 -3.99
CA ASN A 395 -10.86 -3.99 -3.14
C ASN A 395 -9.36 -4.29 -3.23
N ILE A 396 -8.79 -4.73 -2.11
CA ILE A 396 -7.41 -5.15 -2.05
C ILE A 396 -7.30 -6.52 -1.39
N ASP A 397 -6.15 -7.15 -1.62
CA ASP A 397 -5.61 -8.16 -0.72
C ASP A 397 -4.51 -7.52 0.13
N GLU A 398 -4.61 -7.70 1.45
CA GLU A 398 -3.65 -7.16 2.40
C GLU A 398 -2.97 -8.26 3.20
N THR A 399 -1.67 -8.05 3.46
CA THR A 399 -0.97 -8.73 4.55
C THR A 399 -0.19 -7.72 5.36
N ILE A 400 -0.07 -7.98 6.66
CA ILE A 400 0.69 -7.11 7.56
C ILE A 400 1.63 -7.95 8.41
N ASP A 401 2.93 -7.79 8.21
CA ASP A 401 3.94 -8.43 9.04
C ASP A 401 4.20 -7.55 10.27
N PHE A 402 3.73 -7.99 11.43
CA PHE A 402 3.84 -7.27 12.70
C PHE A 402 4.99 -7.78 13.54
N ASN A 403 5.70 -6.84 14.17
CA ASN A 403 6.65 -7.12 15.23
C ASN A 403 6.49 -6.06 16.35
N ALA A 404 6.11 -6.51 17.53
CA ALA A 404 5.80 -5.69 18.69
C ALA A 404 6.69 -6.08 19.86
N LYS A 405 7.32 -5.08 20.48
CA LYS A 405 8.17 -5.25 21.64
C LYS A 405 7.54 -4.58 22.84
N PHE A 406 7.50 -5.30 23.94
CA PHE A 406 6.93 -4.85 25.20
C PHE A 406 7.94 -4.99 26.33
N GLU A 407 7.89 -4.06 27.29
CA GLU A 407 8.61 -4.15 28.56
C GLU A 407 7.66 -4.55 29.68
N ARG A 408 8.11 -5.43 30.58
CA ARG A 408 7.32 -5.83 31.74
C ARG A 408 7.10 -4.62 32.65
N VAL A 409 5.86 -4.44 33.06
CA VAL A 409 5.51 -3.48 34.11
C VAL A 409 5.88 -4.11 35.45
N ALA A 410 6.74 -3.46 36.22
CA ALA A 410 7.08 -3.90 37.57
C ALA A 410 5.81 -3.98 38.42
N GLU A 411 5.61 -5.12 39.10
CA GLU A 411 4.48 -5.38 40.00
C GLU A 411 4.55 -4.56 41.30
#